data_AF-A0A4E0QT46-F1
#
_entry.id   AF-A0A4E0QT46-F1
#
_cell.length_a   1.000
_cell.length_b   1.000
_cell.length_c   1.000
_cell.angle_alpha   90.00
_cell.angle_beta   90.00
_cell.angle_gamma   90.00
#
_symmetry.space_group_name_H-M   'P 1'
#
loop_
_entity.id
_entity.type
_entity.pdbx_description
1 polymer ?
#
loop_
_entity_poly.entity_id
_entity_poly.type
_entity_poly.pdbx_seq_one_letter_code
_entity_poly.pdbx_strand_id
1 'polypeptide(L)' 'MNKKQLEIIYSIGSVALLTVLFILVHQTMQQHQEYGFMGALVAFIIITSLVGLKINQME' A
#
# COMPACT_ATOMS: atom_id res chain seq x y z
N MET A 1 -10.21 -8.24 -17.92
CA MET A 1 -10.82 -7.27 -16.98
C MET A 1 -10.76 -5.90 -17.62
N ASN A 2 -11.79 -5.05 -17.51
CA ASN A 2 -11.72 -3.72 -18.12
C ASN A 2 -10.68 -2.86 -17.40
N LYS A 3 -9.88 -2.06 -18.12
CA LYS A 3 -8.79 -1.24 -17.56
C LYS A 3 -9.26 -0.36 -16.39
N LYS A 4 -10.44 0.26 -16.54
CA LYS A 4 -11.15 1.00 -15.47
C LYS A 4 -11.43 0.16 -14.22
N GLN A 5 -11.82 -1.10 -14.38
CA GLN A 5 -12.08 -1.98 -13.22
C GLN A 5 -10.77 -2.29 -12.49
N LEU A 6 -9.66 -2.44 -13.20
CA LEU A 6 -8.35 -2.71 -12.63
C LEU A 6 -7.85 -1.51 -11.82
N GLU A 7 -7.98 -0.29 -12.35
CA GLU A 7 -7.67 0.95 -11.63
C GLU A 7 -8.50 1.10 -10.34
N ILE A 8 -9.82 0.83 -10.40
CA ILE A 8 -10.69 0.89 -9.21
C ILE A 8 -10.26 -0.12 -8.16
N ILE A 9 -9.98 -1.37 -8.54
CA ILE A 9 -9.54 -2.42 -7.61
C ILE A 9 -8.21 -2.04 -6.98
N TYR A 10 -7.27 -1.49 -7.75
CA TYR A 10 -5.99 -1.04 -7.22
C TYR A 10 -6.14 0.15 -6.27
N SER A 11 -7.03 1.08 -6.58
CA SER A 11 -7.29 2.24 -5.72
C SER A 11 -7.85 1.78 -4.36
N ILE A 12 -8.87 0.92 -4.36
CA ILE A 12 -9.44 0.32 -3.14
C ILE A 12 -8.38 -0.53 -2.41
N GLY A 13 -7.63 -1.34 -3.16
CA GLY A 13 -6.58 -2.20 -2.62
C GLY A 13 -5.46 -1.41 -1.95
N SER A 14 -5.12 -0.22 -2.44
CA SER A 14 -4.09 0.64 -1.85
C SER A 14 -4.52 1.15 -0.47
N VAL A 15 -5.76 1.62 -0.33
CA VAL A 15 -6.32 2.07 0.96
C VAL A 15 -6.38 0.91 1.95
N ALA A 16 -6.82 -0.27 1.50
CA ALA A 16 -6.86 -1.47 2.33
C ALA A 16 -5.46 -1.90 2.80
N LEU A 17 -4.46 -1.89 1.91
CA LEU A 17 -3.08 -2.23 2.22
C LEU A 17 -2.49 -1.29 3.28
N LEU A 18 -2.67 0.02 3.11
CA LEU A 18 -2.19 1.01 4.07
C LEU A 18 -2.81 0.81 5.45
N THR A 19 -4.12 0.55 5.48
CA THR A 19 -4.87 0.27 6.72
C THR A 19 -4.30 -0.96 7.44
N VAL A 20 -4.06 -2.05 6.71
CA VAL A 20 -3.48 -3.28 7.27
C VAL A 20 -2.07 -3.04 7.81
N LEU A 21 -1.23 -2.29 7.08
CA LEU A 21 0.13 -1.96 7.53
C LEU A 21 0.11 -1.17 8.85
N PHE A 22 -0.79 -0.20 8.99
CA PHE A 22 -0.91 0.58 10.23
C PHE A 22 -1.41 -0.25 11.40
N ILE A 23 -2.38 -1.14 11.18
CA ILE A 23 -2.84 -2.08 12.22
C ILE A 23 -1.68 -3.00 12.65
N LEU A 24 -0.92 -3.54 11.70
CA LEU A 24 0.24 -4.41 11.97
C LEU A 24 1.30 -3.70 12.80
N VAL A 25 1.68 -2.49 12.40
CA VAL A 25 2.65 -1.67 13.16
C VAL A 25 2.16 -1.42 14.58
N HIS A 26 0.88 -1.05 14.72
CA HIS A 26 0.31 -0.76 16.03
C HIS A 26 0.30 -1.98 16.96
N GLN A 27 0.06 -3.17 16.43
CA GLN A 27 0.05 -4.41 17.21
C GLN A 27 1.44 -4.96 17.51
N THR A 28 2.38 -4.85 16.57
CA THR A 28 3.69 -5.54 16.65
C THR A 28 4.83 -4.66 17.13
N MET A 29 4.72 -3.33 16.99
CA MET A 29 5.80 -2.39 17.24
C MET A 29 5.41 -1.26 18.21
N GLN A 30 4.60 -1.56 19.23
CA GLN A 30 4.17 -0.56 20.22
C GLN A 30 5.33 0.26 20.84
N GLN A 31 6.49 -0.37 21.14
CA GLN A 31 7.65 0.34 21.68
C GLN A 31 8.42 1.19 20.67
N HIS A 32 8.28 0.94 19.37
CA HIS A 32 9.00 1.65 18.29
C HIS A 32 8.01 2.15 17.24
N GLN A 33 6.86 2.63 17.70
CA GLN A 33 5.70 2.89 16.84
C GLN A 33 6.00 3.96 15.77
N GLU A 34 6.82 4.95 16.09
CA GLU A 34 7.26 6.01 15.17
C GLU A 34 8.06 5.44 13.99
N TYR A 35 9.05 4.59 14.26
CA TYR A 35 9.84 3.91 13.24
C TYR A 35 9.01 2.90 12.45
N GLY A 36 8.09 2.20 13.11
CA GLY A 36 7.18 1.27 12.46
C GLY A 36 6.26 1.97 11.45
N PHE A 37 5.68 3.12 11.81
CA PHE A 37 4.82 3.89 10.89
C PHE A 37 5.62 4.44 9.72
N MET A 38 6.82 4.94 9.96
CA MET A 38 7.70 5.42 8.89
C MET A 38 8.09 4.28 7.94
N GLY A 39 8.42 3.10 8.47
CA GLY A 39 8.68 1.90 7.67
C GLY A 39 7.47 1.45 6.85
N ALA A 40 6.26 1.45 7.45
CA ALA A 40 5.02 1.15 6.75
C ALA A 40 4.72 2.13 5.62
N LEU A 41 4.95 3.43 5.84
CA LEU A 41 4.81 4.46 4.80
C LEU A 41 5.78 4.24 3.65
N VAL A 42 7.05 3.99 3.94
CA VAL A 42 8.05 3.70 2.90
C VAL A 42 7.67 2.45 2.11
N ALA A 43 7.27 1.37 2.80
CA ALA A 43 6.82 0.14 2.15
C ALA A 43 5.58 0.38 1.27
N PHE A 44 4.61 1.16 1.76
CA PHE A 44 3.41 1.52 1.00
C PHE A 44 3.76 2.29 -0.27
N ILE A 45 4.64 3.29 -0.20
CA ILE A 45 5.08 4.08 -1.36
C ILE A 45 5.77 3.18 -2.39
N ILE A 46 6.65 2.28 -1.96
CA ILE A 46 7.36 1.36 -2.87
C ILE A 46 6.36 0.44 -3.57
N ILE A 47 5.45 -0.21 -2.82
CA ILE A 47 4.48 -1.15 -3.39
C ILE A 47 3.55 -0.43 -4.37
N THR A 48 2.99 0.72 -3.98
CA THR A 48 2.07 1.49 -4.84
C THR A 48 2.77 2.04 -6.08
N SER A 49 4.03 2.44 -5.99
CA SER A 49 4.82 2.87 -7.15
C SER A 49 5.06 1.72 -8.12
N LEU A 50 5.46 0.54 -7.62
CA LEU A 50 5.66 -0.66 -8.46
C LEU A 50 4.37 -1.10 -9.14
N VAL A 51 3.26 -1.06 -8.41
CA VAL A 51 1.93 -1.36 -8.92
C VAL A 51 1.52 -0.35 -9.99
N GLY A 52 1.67 0.95 -9.73
CA GLY A 52 1.35 2.01 -10.69
C GLY A 52 2.15 1.88 -11.98
N LEU A 53 3.45 1.57 -11.88
CA LEU A 53 4.30 1.29 -13.04
C LEU A 53 3.81 0.07 -13.83
N LYS A 54 3.42 -1.01 -13.15
CA LYS A 54 2.86 -2.21 -13.81
C LYS A 54 1.56 -1.91 -14.54
N ILE A 55 0.65 -1.14 -13.95
CA ILE A 55 -0.61 -0.74 -14.59
C ILE A 55 -0.33 0.11 -15.83
N ASN A 56 0.63 1.04 -15.73
CA ASN A 56 1.03 1.89 -16.85
C ASN A 56 1.69 1.10 -18.00
N GLN A 57 2.40 0.01 -17.69
CA GLN A 57 2.98 -0.90 -18.69
C GLN A 57 1.97 -1.88 -19.31
N MET A 58 0.78 -1.99 -18.73
CA MET A 58 -0.33 -2.79 -19.28
C MET A 58 -1.17 -2.00 -20.31
N GLU A 59 -0.75 -0.78 -20.65
CA GLU A 59 -1.21 -0.04 -21.83
C GLU A 59 -0.63 -0.57 -23.14
#